data_AF-A0AAD5NYX0-F1
#
_entry.id   AF-A0AAD5NYX0-F1
#
_cell.length_a   1.000
_cell.length_b   1.000
_cell.length_c   1.000
_cell.angle_alpha   90.00
_cell.angle_beta   90.00
_cell.angle_gamma   90.00
#
_symmetry.space_group_name_H-M   'P 1'
#
loop_
_entity.id
_entity.type
_entity.pdbx_description
1 polymer ?
#
loop_
_entity_poly.entity_id
_entity_poly.type
_entity_poly.pdbx_seq_one_letter_code
_entity_poly.pdbx_strand_id
1 'polypeptide(L)'
;MSQTSVKFSIALILACVFMVIAPGLAAEPSTEFTTLFGKDPDVLQCLSTLQSVQGCVQEIITLFLSHQVQLLGPACCKALNEVDDKCW
;
A
#
# COMPACT_ATOMS: atom_id res chain seq x y z
N MET A 1 -43.96 8.92 12.80
CA MET A 1 -43.38 8.77 11.45
C MET A 1 -41.84 8.72 11.42
N SER A 2 -41.12 9.02 12.52
CA SER A 2 -39.64 9.07 12.52
C SER A 2 -38.90 7.75 12.80
N GLN A 3 -39.54 6.74 13.37
CA GLN A 3 -38.81 5.50 13.73
C GLN A 3 -38.53 4.60 12.52
N THR A 4 -39.45 4.55 11.56
CA THR A 4 -39.33 3.73 10.35
C THR A 4 -38.30 4.31 9.38
N SER A 5 -38.21 5.65 9.29
CA SER A 5 -37.23 6.32 8.44
C SER A 5 -35.81 6.16 8.96
N VAL A 6 -35.60 6.26 10.28
CA VAL A 6 -34.28 6.06 10.90
C VAL A 6 -33.79 4.63 10.72
N LYS A 7 -34.68 3.63 10.87
CA LYS A 7 -34.35 2.22 10.63
C LYS A 7 -33.96 1.95 9.17
N PHE A 8 -34.67 2.59 8.23
CA PHE A 8 -34.36 2.49 6.81
C PHE A 8 -33.00 3.13 6.50
N SER A 9 -32.72 4.31 7.07
CA SER A 9 -31.41 4.97 6.94
C SER A 9 -30.27 4.12 7.51
N ILE A 10 -30.44 3.50 8.68
CA ILE A 10 -29.43 2.62 9.26
C ILE A 10 -29.20 1.37 8.39
N ALA A 11 -30.28 0.76 7.87
CA ALA A 11 -30.19 -0.39 6.98
C ALA A 11 -29.46 -0.05 5.67
N LEU A 12 -29.71 1.13 5.09
CA LEU A 12 -28.99 1.62 3.91
C LEU A 12 -27.51 1.84 4.19
N ILE A 13 -27.15 2.45 5.34
CA ILE A 13 -25.76 2.68 5.72
C ILE A 13 -25.02 1.34 5.89
N LEU A 14 -25.62 0.37 6.57
CA LEU A 14 -25.01 -0.96 6.74
C LEU A 14 -24.77 -1.65 5.39
N ALA A 15 -25.75 -1.61 4.47
CA ALA A 15 -25.61 -2.17 3.14
C ALA A 15 -24.50 -1.49 2.31
N CYS A 16 -24.37 -0.15 2.42
CA CYS A 16 -23.27 0.59 1.78
C CYS A 16 -21.91 0.16 2.32
N VAL A 17 -21.78 -0.02 3.64
CA VAL A 17 -20.53 -0.49 4.24
C VAL A 17 -20.16 -1.86 3.69
N PHE A 18 -21.10 -2.82 3.61
CA PHE A 18 -20.86 -4.16 3.03
C PHE A 18 -20.40 -4.14 1.57
N MET A 19 -20.91 -3.22 0.75
CA MET A 19 -20.46 -3.05 -0.65
C MET A 19 -19.05 -2.49 -0.76
N VAL A 20 -18.60 -1.67 0.20
CA VAL A 20 -17.23 -1.14 0.25
C VAL A 20 -16.22 -2.20 0.71
N ILE A 21 -16.66 -3.22 1.46
CA ILE A 21 -15.81 -4.34 1.91
C ILE A 21 -15.69 -5.46 0.90
N ALA A 22 -16.40 -5.45 -0.23
CA ALA A 22 -15.99 -6.25 -1.38
C ALA A 22 -14.71 -5.58 -1.87
N PRO A 23 -13.52 -6.06 -1.47
CA PRO A 23 -12.33 -5.47 -2.02
C PRO A 23 -12.40 -5.90 -3.48
N GLY A 24 -12.36 -4.95 -4.39
CA GLY A 24 -11.90 -5.27 -5.73
C GLY A 24 -10.47 -5.78 -5.60
N LEU A 25 -10.29 -7.04 -5.18
CA LEU A 25 -9.04 -7.81 -5.22
C LEU A 25 -8.76 -8.20 -6.67
N ALA A 26 -8.90 -7.22 -7.56
CA ALA A 26 -8.29 -7.20 -8.87
C ALA A 26 -7.22 -6.09 -8.92
N ALA A 27 -6.89 -5.45 -7.79
CA ALA A 27 -5.61 -4.77 -7.63
C ALA A 27 -4.52 -5.83 -7.50
N GLU A 28 -4.08 -6.32 -8.65
CA GLU A 28 -2.73 -6.80 -8.83
C GLU A 28 -1.74 -5.87 -8.08
N PRO A 29 -0.83 -6.41 -7.23
CA PRO A 29 0.15 -5.63 -6.45
C PRO A 29 1.01 -4.65 -7.27
N SER A 30 1.01 -4.80 -8.60
CA SER A 30 1.65 -3.95 -9.60
C SER A 30 1.06 -2.54 -9.66
N THR A 31 -0.26 -2.34 -9.50
CA THR A 31 -0.88 -1.04 -9.83
C THR A 31 -0.46 0.07 -8.87
N GLU A 32 -0.52 -0.16 -7.55
CA GLU A 32 -0.13 0.84 -6.55
C GLU A 32 1.37 1.15 -6.60
N PHE A 33 2.19 0.13 -6.84
CA PHE A 33 3.63 0.28 -6.97
C PHE A 33 4.03 1.10 -8.20
N THR A 34 3.39 0.84 -9.35
CA THR A 34 3.60 1.61 -10.59
C THR A 34 3.17 3.07 -10.43
N THR A 35 2.10 3.34 -9.67
CA THR A 35 1.67 4.72 -9.40
C THR A 35 2.62 5.48 -8.49
N LEU A 36 3.30 4.80 -7.56
CA LEU A 36 4.19 5.42 -6.59
C LEU A 36 5.62 5.58 -7.09
N PHE A 37 6.15 4.56 -7.76
CA PHE A 37 7.55 4.50 -8.19
C PHE A 37 7.76 4.75 -9.68
N GLY A 38 6.67 4.98 -10.42
CA GLY A 38 6.69 5.28 -11.84
C GLY A 38 6.41 4.05 -12.71
N LYS A 39 6.32 4.29 -14.03
CA LYS A 39 6.01 3.27 -15.04
C LYS A 39 7.25 2.74 -15.76
N ASP A 40 8.42 3.26 -15.42
CA ASP A 40 9.66 2.83 -16.04
C ASP A 40 9.98 1.37 -15.66
N PRO A 41 10.09 0.46 -16.66
CA PRO A 41 10.23 -0.96 -16.40
C PRO A 41 11.56 -1.30 -15.72
N ASP A 42 12.63 -0.54 -15.99
CA ASP A 42 13.93 -0.74 -15.36
C ASP A 42 13.90 -0.32 -13.88
N VAL A 43 13.20 0.78 -13.57
CA VAL A 43 12.94 1.22 -12.18
C VAL A 43 12.07 0.21 -11.43
N LEU A 44 10.99 -0.30 -12.05
CA LEU A 44 10.15 -1.32 -11.42
C LEU A 44 10.93 -2.61 -11.14
N GLN A 45 11.74 -3.05 -12.11
CA GLN A 45 12.56 -4.24 -11.97
C GLN A 45 13.58 -4.06 -10.85
N CYS A 46 14.19 -2.89 -10.77
CA CYS A 46 15.11 -2.56 -9.68
C CYS A 46 14.44 -2.70 -8.30
N LEU A 47 13.29 -2.06 -8.14
CA LEU A 47 12.60 -1.97 -6.86
C LEU A 47 11.82 -3.25 -6.50
N SER A 48 11.76 -4.25 -7.39
CA SER A 48 11.15 -5.57 -7.12
C SER A 48 11.75 -6.27 -5.89
N THR A 49 13.03 -6.02 -5.60
CA THR A 49 13.72 -6.54 -4.40
C THR A 49 13.07 -6.03 -3.10
N LEU A 50 12.51 -4.82 -3.11
CA LEU A 50 11.79 -4.26 -1.96
C LEU A 50 10.45 -4.96 -1.75
N GLN A 51 9.75 -5.34 -2.82
CA GLN A 51 8.50 -6.09 -2.74
C GLN A 51 8.71 -7.52 -2.22
N SER A 52 9.93 -8.06 -2.39
CA SER A 52 10.30 -9.37 -1.83
C SER A 52 10.37 -9.36 -0.30
N VAL A 53 10.50 -8.18 0.31
CA VAL A 53 10.46 -7.99 1.77
C VAL A 53 9.09 -7.45 2.17
N GLN A 54 8.28 -8.29 2.82
CA GLN A 54 6.94 -7.91 3.26
C GLN A 54 6.99 -6.66 4.14
N GLY A 55 6.19 -5.64 3.79
CA GLY A 55 6.09 -4.40 4.54
C GLY A 55 7.19 -3.37 4.24
N CYS A 56 8.24 -3.72 3.50
CA CYS A 56 9.38 -2.81 3.25
C CYS A 56 8.97 -1.52 2.54
N VAL A 57 8.06 -1.60 1.56
CA VAL A 57 7.51 -0.41 0.89
C VAL A 57 6.80 0.51 1.89
N GLN A 58 6.02 -0.06 2.82
CA GLN A 58 5.35 0.73 3.86
C GLN A 58 6.35 1.31 4.87
N GLU A 59 7.40 0.59 5.22
CA GLU A 59 8.49 1.12 6.04
C GLU A 59 9.07 2.35 5.36
N ILE A 60 9.51 2.23 4.08
CA ILE A 60 10.08 3.33 3.27
C ILE A 60 9.16 4.55 3.25
N ILE A 61 7.87 4.36 2.95
CA ILE A 61 6.89 5.44 2.96
C ILE A 61 6.81 6.09 4.34
N THR A 62 6.74 5.27 5.40
CA THR A 62 6.63 5.75 6.77
C THR A 62 7.87 6.53 7.20
N LEU A 63 9.06 6.09 6.78
CA LEU A 63 10.33 6.80 6.99
C LEU A 63 10.35 8.14 6.30
N PHE A 64 9.92 8.21 5.05
CA PHE A 64 9.82 9.46 4.31
C PHE A 64 8.82 10.43 4.96
N LEU A 65 7.70 9.92 5.49
CA LEU A 65 6.68 10.77 6.12
C LEU A 65 7.06 11.21 7.55
N SER A 66 7.72 10.34 8.31
CA SER A 66 8.09 10.58 9.72
C SER A 66 9.50 11.17 9.88
N HIS A 67 10.34 11.04 8.86
CA HIS A 67 11.80 11.28 8.90
C HIS A 67 12.55 10.45 9.96
N GLN A 68 12.03 9.29 10.37
CA GLN A 68 12.61 8.45 11.43
C GLN A 68 13.25 7.16 10.88
N VAL A 69 14.55 7.20 10.59
CA VAL A 69 15.33 6.04 10.07
C VAL A 69 15.22 4.74 10.88
N GLN A 70 14.90 4.84 12.18
CA GLN A 70 14.73 3.71 13.08
C GLN A 70 13.51 2.82 12.74
N LEU A 71 12.61 3.29 11.88
CA LEU A 71 11.46 2.52 11.41
C LEU A 71 11.80 1.53 10.28
N LEU A 72 13.03 1.57 9.74
CA LEU A 72 13.52 0.51 8.85
C LEU A 72 13.87 -0.74 9.63
N GLY A 73 13.22 -1.84 9.27
CA GLY A 73 13.68 -3.16 9.63
C GLY A 73 15.02 -3.49 8.96
N PRO A 74 15.86 -4.33 9.59
CA PRO A 74 17.16 -4.71 9.03
C PRO A 74 17.04 -5.43 7.67
N ALA A 75 15.95 -6.18 7.46
CA ALA A 75 15.69 -6.83 6.19
C ALA A 75 15.37 -5.81 5.07
N CYS A 76 14.55 -4.80 5.37
CA CYS A 76 14.22 -3.76 4.41
C CYS A 76 15.43 -2.87 4.09
N CYS A 77 16.21 -2.50 5.12
CA CYS A 77 17.45 -1.76 4.92
C CYS A 77 18.44 -2.51 4.02
N LYS A 78 18.59 -3.83 4.21
CA LYS A 78 19.40 -4.65 3.31
C LYS A 78 18.89 -4.62 1.87
N ALA A 79 17.58 -4.79 1.67
CA ALA A 79 16.99 -4.74 0.33
C ALA A 79 17.15 -3.35 -0.33
N LEU A 80 17.08 -2.27 0.45
CA LEU A 80 17.30 -0.91 -0.04
C LEU A 80 18.76 -0.69 -0.45
N ASN A 81 19.72 -1.21 0.30
CA ASN A 81 21.13 -1.18 -0.12
C ASN A 81 21.36 -1.99 -1.39
N GLU A 82 20.70 -3.15 -1.53
CA GLU A 82 20.79 -3.92 -2.78
C GLU A 82 20.22 -3.19 -3.99
N VAL A 83 19.20 -2.34 -3.79
CA VAL A 83 18.65 -1.44 -4.82
C VAL A 83 19.68 -0.36 -5.17
N ASP A 84 20.27 0.29 -4.17
CA ASP A 84 21.29 1.33 -4.36
C ASP A 84 22.49 0.77 -5.13
N ASP A 85 23.04 -0.37 -4.71
CA ASP A 85 24.21 -1.00 -5.35
C ASP A 85 23.96 -1.45 -6.81
N LYS A 86 22.73 -1.86 -7.14
CA LYS A 86 22.43 -2.51 -8.44
C LYS A 86 21.83 -1.56 -9.47
N CYS A 87 21.28 -0.42 -9.05
CA CYS A 87 20.44 0.40 -9.91
C CYS A 87 20.79 1.89 -9.94
N TRP A 88 21.60 2.36 -9.00
CA TRP A 88 22.04 3.75 -8.92
C TRP A 88 23.57 3.83 -9.09
#